data_AF-A0A1I8NC04-F1
#
_entry.id   AF-A0A1I8NC04-F1
#
_cell.length_a   1.000
_cell.length_b   1.000
_cell.length_c   1.000
_cell.angle_alpha   90.00
_cell.angle_beta   90.00
_cell.angle_gamma   90.00
#
_symmetry.space_group_name_H-M   'P 1'
#
loop_
_entity.id
_entity.type
_entity.pdbx_description
1 polymer ?
#
loop_
_entity_poly.entity_id
_entity_poly.type
_entity_poly.pdbx_seq_one_letter_code
_entity_poly.pdbx_strand_id
1 'polypeptide(L)'
;MEISESSRCIYIVSKILGLAPFSVKKSDKGTYLVEKSIPFIIYASVLTSAMSFLTYRGLLFDATSKIPLRQSFRMKSVTSKAVTTMDVSVIVMAVTAGALCGIFGYNPTKELNVRLQKKEIQMQNIPKITPVLPTKGHEPPLHISFTKITSELHQAPEKNKSLLLKMLAECHESLGKCVELVSSSYGMAVLFILLSCFLHLVATSYFLFMEFLEKNSGGFSWLQVMWITFHTSRLLLVVEPCHRISAESSKTIHIICEIERGIHDSILAEEVNKFWQQQLVFKDRFSACGLVIVDRSLLTSIFSAIATYLVIIIQFQKSDG
;
A
#
# COMPACT_ATOMS: atom_id res chain seq x y z
N MET A 1 -16.72 10.03 6.49
CA MET A 1 -15.29 10.10 6.86
C MET A 1 -15.15 11.27 7.81
N GLU A 2 -14.92 10.96 9.09
CA GLU A 2 -14.76 11.97 10.13
C GLU A 2 -13.27 12.22 10.35
N ILE A 3 -12.86 13.49 10.35
CA ILE A 3 -11.47 13.87 10.62
C ILE A 3 -11.34 14.06 12.14
N SER A 4 -10.46 13.29 12.78
CA SER A 4 -10.11 13.47 14.19
C SER A 4 -9.29 14.75 14.39
N GLU A 5 -9.33 15.35 15.58
CA GLU A 5 -8.48 16.50 15.94
C GLU A 5 -6.99 16.25 15.61
N SER A 6 -6.50 15.03 15.86
CA SER A 6 -5.12 14.62 15.60
C SER A 6 -4.73 14.60 14.12
N SER A 7 -5.70 14.37 13.22
CA SER A 7 -5.48 14.30 11.76
C SER A 7 -5.74 15.64 11.05
N ARG A 8 -6.16 16.67 11.79
CA ARG A 8 -6.46 18.01 11.25
C ARG A 8 -5.23 18.72 10.70
N CYS A 9 -4.08 18.59 11.37
CA CYS A 9 -2.82 19.17 10.89
C CYS A 9 -2.42 18.57 9.53
N ILE A 10 -2.50 17.23 9.42
CA ILE A 10 -2.22 16.49 8.19
C ILE A 10 -3.15 16.95 7.06
N TYR A 11 -4.44 17.14 7.35
CA TYR A 11 -5.41 17.63 6.38
C TYR A 11 -5.09 19.05 5.89
N ILE A 12 -4.76 19.99 6.78
CA ILE A 12 -4.44 21.38 6.41
C ILE A 12 -3.18 21.43 5.53
N VAL A 13 -2.13 20.71 5.93
CA VAL A 13 -0.90 20.60 5.15
C VAL A 13 -1.18 20.00 3.78
N SER A 14 -1.93 18.90 3.73
CA SER A 14 -2.30 18.24 2.46
C SER A 14 -3.14 19.14 1.56
N LYS A 15 -3.97 20.02 2.14
CA LYS A 15 -4.79 20.99 1.41
C LYS A 15 -3.93 22.09 0.76
N ILE A 16 -2.97 22.64 1.51
CA ILE A 16 -2.03 23.66 0.99
C ILE A 16 -1.19 23.08 -0.16
N LEU A 17 -0.78 21.82 -0.04
CA LEU A 17 0.00 21.11 -1.05
C LEU A 17 -0.82 20.63 -2.26
N GLY A 18 -2.14 20.85 -2.28
CA GLY A 18 -3.02 20.37 -3.36
C GLY A 18 -3.24 18.86 -3.38
N LEU A 19 -2.83 18.14 -2.33
CA LEU A 19 -2.94 16.68 -2.19
C LEU A 19 -4.30 16.23 -1.61
N ALA A 20 -5.05 17.14 -1.00
CA ALA A 20 -6.38 16.90 -0.46
C ALA A 20 -7.45 17.76 -1.18
N PRO A 21 -8.02 17.29 -2.31
CA PRO A 21 -8.98 18.05 -3.12
C PRO A 21 -10.41 18.00 -2.51
N PHE A 22 -10.51 18.15 -1.19
CA PHE A 22 -11.75 18.02 -0.44
C PHE A 22 -12.06 19.29 0.35
N SER A 23 -13.34 19.50 0.61
CA SER A 23 -13.80 20.47 1.60
C SER A 23 -14.19 19.74 2.88
N VAL A 24 -14.12 20.45 4.00
CA VAL A 24 -14.54 19.93 5.29
C VAL A 24 -15.64 20.84 5.80
N LYS A 25 -16.82 20.27 6.04
CA LYS A 25 -17.93 20.94 6.72
C LYS A 25 -18.05 20.42 8.15
N LYS A 26 -18.35 21.31 9.08
CA LYS A 26 -18.67 20.94 10.46
C LYS A 26 -20.11 20.42 10.50
N SER A 27 -20.29 19.18 10.96
CA SER A 27 -21.61 18.61 11.26
C SER A 27 -22.17 19.22 12.54
N ASP A 28 -23.49 19.24 12.69
CA ASP A 28 -24.19 19.73 13.89
C ASP A 28 -23.78 18.96 15.16
N LYS A 29 -23.25 17.74 15.01
CA LYS A 29 -22.70 16.90 16.10
C LYS A 29 -21.24 17.22 16.47
N GLY A 30 -20.64 18.25 15.87
CA GLY A 30 -19.25 18.65 16.12
C GLY A 30 -18.21 17.85 15.32
N THR A 31 -18.59 16.85 14.52
CA THR A 31 -17.68 16.07 13.67
C THR A 31 -17.46 16.73 12.30
N TYR A 32 -16.26 16.57 11.74
CA TYR A 32 -15.87 17.16 10.45
C TYR A 32 -16.15 16.19 9.29
N LEU A 33 -17.13 16.52 8.45
CA LEU A 33 -17.51 15.75 7.26
C LEU A 33 -16.72 16.20 6.04
N VAL A 34 -16.04 15.26 5.40
CA VAL A 34 -15.36 15.47 4.11
C VAL A 34 -16.39 15.49 2.99
N GLU A 35 -16.43 16.59 2.22
CA GLU A 35 -17.26 16.77 1.04
C GLU A 35 -16.42 17.04 -0.21
N LYS A 36 -16.89 16.57 -1.36
CA LYS A 36 -16.28 16.86 -2.65
C LYS A 36 -16.46 18.34 -2.97
N SER A 37 -15.39 19.03 -3.36
CA SER A 37 -15.46 20.43 -3.73
C SER A 37 -14.80 20.66 -5.08
N ILE A 38 -15.63 20.99 -6.07
CA ILE A 38 -15.21 21.28 -7.45
C ILE A 38 -14.08 22.33 -7.52
N PRO A 39 -14.13 23.48 -6.81
CA PRO A 39 -13.04 24.45 -6.88
C PRO A 39 -11.72 23.91 -6.30
N PHE A 40 -11.75 23.09 -5.25
CA PHE A 40 -10.52 22.48 -4.70
C PHE A 40 -9.95 21.39 -5.62
N ILE A 41 -10.81 20.65 -6.33
CA ILE A 41 -10.37 19.70 -7.37
C ILE A 41 -9.70 20.43 -8.52
N ILE A 42 -10.30 21.51 -9.03
CA ILE A 42 -9.72 22.33 -10.10
C ILE A 42 -8.38 22.91 -9.63
N TYR A 43 -8.33 23.50 -8.44
CA TYR A 43 -7.10 24.04 -7.85
C TYR A 43 -5.99 22.98 -7.77
N ALA A 44 -6.28 21.81 -7.16
CA ALA A 44 -5.33 20.71 -7.03
C ALA A 44 -4.83 20.21 -8.41
N SER A 45 -5.74 20.10 -9.38
CA SER A 45 -5.43 19.60 -10.73
C SER A 45 -4.56 20.58 -11.50
N VAL A 46 -4.89 21.87 -11.45
CA VAL A 46 -4.12 22.95 -12.11
C VAL A 46 -2.75 23.11 -11.45
N LEU A 47 -2.69 23.16 -10.12
CA LEU A 47 -1.44 23.28 -9.37
C LEU A 47 -0.51 22.10 -9.66
N THR A 48 -1.03 20.87 -9.58
CA THR A 48 -0.25 19.65 -9.84
C THR A 48 0.25 19.59 -11.29
N SER A 49 -0.59 19.95 -12.26
CA SER A 49 -0.20 19.97 -13.67
C SER A 49 0.83 21.04 -13.98
N ALA A 50 0.64 22.26 -13.44
CA ALA A 50 1.57 23.37 -13.62
C ALA A 50 2.94 23.08 -12.97
N MET A 51 2.95 22.54 -11.75
CA MET A 51 4.19 22.13 -11.06
C MET A 51 4.92 21.01 -11.81
N SER A 52 4.19 20.02 -12.31
CA SER A 52 4.77 18.94 -13.12
C SER A 52 5.39 19.49 -14.41
N PHE A 53 4.67 20.36 -15.12
CA PHE A 53 5.15 20.99 -16.34
C PHE A 53 6.40 21.85 -16.10
N LEU A 54 6.38 22.71 -15.08
CA LEU A 54 7.51 23.55 -14.72
C LEU A 54 8.73 22.72 -14.31
N THR A 55 8.51 21.62 -13.59
CA THR A 55 9.58 20.72 -13.16
C THR A 55 10.26 20.06 -14.36
N TYR A 56 9.50 19.48 -15.30
CA TYR A 56 10.08 18.88 -16.50
C TYR A 56 10.69 19.92 -17.45
N ARG A 57 10.10 21.12 -17.55
CA ARG A 57 10.70 22.24 -18.30
C ARG A 57 12.02 22.70 -17.70
N GLY A 58 12.09 22.84 -16.38
CA GLY A 58 13.33 23.18 -15.68
C GLY A 58 14.40 22.12 -15.85
N LEU A 59 14.01 20.84 -15.77
CA LEU A 59 14.92 19.72 -15.99
C LEU A 59 15.42 19.65 -17.45
N LEU A 60 14.54 19.88 -18.43
CA LEU A 60 14.92 19.94 -19.84
C LEU A 60 15.85 21.12 -20.12
N PHE A 61 15.60 22.27 -19.51
CA PHE A 61 16.47 23.44 -19.60
C PHE A 61 17.86 23.14 -18.99
N ASP A 62 17.93 22.52 -17.81
CA ASP A 62 19.20 22.14 -17.19
C ASP A 62 19.95 21.06 -18.00
N ALA A 63 19.22 20.15 -18.65
CA ALA A 63 19.80 19.12 -19.50
C ALA A 63 20.41 19.68 -20.81
N THR A 64 19.74 20.65 -21.44
CA THR A 64 20.06 21.17 -22.79
C THR A 64 20.82 22.49 -22.81
N SER A 65 20.85 23.25 -21.72
CA SER A 65 21.51 24.55 -21.68
C SER A 65 23.05 24.41 -21.77
N LYS A 66 23.65 25.13 -22.73
CA LYS A 66 25.11 25.24 -22.91
C LYS A 66 25.72 26.36 -22.03
N ILE A 67 24.91 26.98 -21.17
CA ILE A 67 25.32 28.10 -20.33
C ILE A 67 26.09 27.52 -19.15
N PRO A 68 27.31 28.00 -18.85
CA PRO A 68 28.02 27.60 -17.65
C PRO A 68 27.32 28.25 -16.45
N LEU A 69 26.23 27.64 -15.98
CA LEU A 69 25.60 28.00 -14.72
C LEU A 69 26.63 27.74 -13.63
N ARG A 70 27.32 28.81 -13.25
CA ARG A 70 28.26 28.90 -12.13
C ARG A 70 27.58 28.22 -10.94
N GLN A 71 28.01 26.99 -10.63
CA GLN A 71 27.49 26.13 -9.56
C GLN A 71 26.06 25.55 -9.71
N SER A 72 25.71 24.89 -10.82
CA SER A 72 24.73 23.79 -10.70
C SER A 72 25.41 22.64 -9.95
N PHE A 73 25.23 22.58 -8.62
CA PHE A 73 25.91 21.63 -7.73
C PHE A 73 25.59 20.15 -8.05
N ARG A 74 24.56 19.88 -8.89
CA ARG A 74 23.93 18.57 -9.01
C ARG A 74 24.12 17.84 -10.36
N MET A 75 24.53 18.49 -11.45
CA MET A 75 24.44 17.90 -12.81
C MET A 75 25.70 18.09 -13.67
N LYS A 76 26.86 17.66 -13.14
CA LYS A 76 28.15 17.72 -13.86
C LYS A 76 28.41 16.54 -14.81
N SER A 77 27.94 15.33 -14.47
CA SER A 77 28.11 14.12 -15.28
C SER A 77 26.79 13.63 -15.87
N VAL A 78 26.83 12.89 -16.99
CA VAL A 78 25.66 12.24 -17.61
C VAL A 78 24.90 11.40 -16.57
N THR A 79 25.65 10.70 -15.73
CA THR A 79 25.16 9.90 -14.62
C THR A 79 24.38 10.71 -13.59
N SER A 80 24.95 11.83 -13.12
CA SER A 80 24.30 12.70 -12.14
C SER A 80 23.02 13.33 -12.69
N LYS A 81 22.99 13.59 -14.02
CA LYS A 81 21.79 14.03 -14.73
C LYS A 81 20.71 12.96 -14.76
N ALA A 82 21.06 11.71 -15.05
CA ALA A 82 20.12 10.60 -15.07
C ALA A 82 19.51 10.34 -13.68
N VAL A 83 20.34 10.23 -12.63
CA VAL A 83 19.87 10.01 -11.25
C VAL A 83 18.96 11.14 -10.78
N THR A 84 19.39 12.39 -11.00
CA THR A 84 18.59 13.57 -10.65
C THR A 84 17.24 13.59 -11.36
N THR A 85 17.24 13.30 -12.66
CA THR A 85 16.01 13.24 -13.46
C THR A 85 15.08 12.16 -12.93
N MET A 86 15.63 11.01 -12.57
CA MET A 86 14.88 9.90 -12.02
C MET A 86 14.26 10.28 -10.66
N ASP A 87 15.04 10.80 -9.72
CA ASP A 87 14.55 11.25 -8.40
C ASP A 87 13.41 12.26 -8.52
N VAL A 88 13.60 13.28 -9.38
CA VAL A 88 12.60 14.33 -9.61
C VAL A 88 11.34 13.74 -10.25
N SER A 89 11.48 12.85 -11.24
CA SER A 89 10.35 12.20 -11.89
C SER A 89 9.54 11.36 -10.90
N VAL A 90 10.20 10.71 -9.94
CA VAL A 90 9.52 9.94 -8.88
C VAL A 90 8.66 10.82 -8.00
N ILE A 91 9.18 11.97 -7.57
CA ILE A 91 8.42 12.92 -6.76
C ILE A 91 7.22 13.43 -7.56
N VAL A 92 7.42 13.82 -8.81
CA VAL A 92 6.34 14.30 -9.69
C VAL A 92 5.27 13.21 -9.91
N MET A 93 5.68 11.98 -10.19
CA MET A 93 4.76 10.84 -10.35
C MET A 93 3.99 10.54 -9.05
N ALA A 94 4.64 10.63 -7.89
CA ALA A 94 3.98 10.39 -6.60
C ALA A 94 2.94 11.46 -6.29
N VAL A 95 3.25 12.75 -6.53
CA VAL A 95 2.34 13.87 -6.31
C VAL A 95 1.15 13.81 -7.27
N THR A 96 1.41 13.59 -8.56
CA THR A 96 0.36 13.46 -9.59
C THR A 96 -0.54 12.25 -9.31
N ALA A 97 0.04 11.09 -9.04
CA ALA A 97 -0.74 9.90 -8.70
C ALA A 97 -1.57 10.12 -7.42
N GLY A 98 -0.98 10.68 -6.35
CA GLY A 98 -1.70 10.98 -5.12
C GLY A 98 -2.90 11.92 -5.32
N ALA A 99 -2.74 12.98 -6.11
CA ALA A 99 -3.82 13.89 -6.46
C ALA A 99 -4.94 13.19 -7.26
N LEU A 100 -4.58 12.39 -8.28
CA LEU A 100 -5.55 11.64 -9.09
C LEU A 100 -6.29 10.59 -8.25
N CYS A 101 -5.57 9.85 -7.39
CA CYS A 101 -6.14 8.88 -6.47
C CYS A 101 -7.17 9.54 -5.53
N GLY A 102 -6.86 10.72 -4.99
CA GLY A 102 -7.79 11.48 -4.16
C GLY A 102 -9.07 11.89 -4.91
N ILE A 103 -8.95 12.32 -6.17
CA ILE A 103 -10.09 12.76 -6.99
C ILE A 103 -11.00 11.58 -7.37
N PHE A 104 -10.42 10.50 -7.89
CA PHE A 104 -11.16 9.35 -8.40
C PHE A 104 -11.63 8.39 -7.29
N GLY A 105 -10.81 8.20 -6.26
CA GLY A 105 -11.10 7.27 -5.15
C GLY A 105 -12.16 7.78 -4.17
N TYR A 106 -12.54 9.06 -4.21
CA TYR A 106 -13.43 9.67 -3.22
C TYR A 106 -14.81 9.02 -3.12
N ASN A 107 -15.53 8.88 -4.25
CA ASN A 107 -16.91 8.39 -4.25
C ASN A 107 -16.99 6.93 -3.74
N PRO A 108 -16.18 6.00 -4.27
CA PRO A 108 -16.18 4.63 -3.77
C PRO A 108 -15.72 4.52 -2.31
N THR A 109 -14.71 5.31 -1.90
CA THR A 109 -14.21 5.29 -0.50
C THR A 109 -15.28 5.77 0.47
N LYS A 110 -16.04 6.81 0.11
CA LYS A 110 -17.15 7.29 0.91
C LYS A 110 -18.24 6.24 1.06
N GLU A 111 -18.66 5.60 -0.03
CA GLU A 111 -19.68 4.55 -0.03
C GLU A 111 -19.24 3.37 0.85
N LEU A 112 -18.00 2.91 0.68
CA LEU A 112 -17.46 1.80 1.47
C LEU A 112 -17.38 2.15 2.97
N ASN A 113 -16.96 3.36 3.32
CA ASN A 113 -16.87 3.82 4.70
C ASN A 113 -18.26 3.82 5.39
N VAL A 114 -19.32 4.24 4.68
CA VAL A 114 -20.69 4.19 5.21
C VAL A 114 -21.14 2.75 5.47
N ARG A 115 -20.82 1.83 4.55
CA ARG A 115 -21.12 0.40 4.71
C ARG A 115 -20.39 -0.22 5.90
N LEU A 116 -19.11 0.12 6.08
CA LEU A 116 -18.31 -0.34 7.21
C LEU A 116 -18.86 0.16 8.54
N GLN A 117 -19.20 1.45 8.65
CA GLN A 117 -19.80 2.01 9.86
C GLN A 117 -21.13 1.32 10.23
N LYS A 118 -21.97 1.03 9.23
CA LYS A 118 -23.22 0.29 9.47
C LYS A 118 -22.95 -1.12 10.02
N LYS A 119 -21.96 -1.82 9.47
CA LYS A 119 -21.57 -3.16 9.93
C LYS A 119 -20.93 -3.14 11.33
N GLU A 120 -20.14 -2.12 11.64
CA GLU A 120 -19.53 -1.95 12.96
C GLU A 120 -20.60 -1.78 14.06
N ILE A 121 -21.60 -0.94 13.82
CA ILE A 121 -22.74 -0.75 14.75
C ILE A 121 -23.51 -2.06 14.94
N GLN A 122 -23.72 -2.83 13.87
CA GLN A 122 -24.36 -4.14 13.96
C GLN A 122 -23.53 -5.11 14.82
N MET A 123 -22.20 -5.14 14.65
CA MET A 123 -21.30 -5.99 15.45
C MET A 123 -21.33 -5.65 16.94
N GLN A 124 -21.40 -4.35 17.29
CA GLN A 124 -21.45 -3.92 18.69
C GLN A 124 -22.74 -4.33 19.42
N ASN A 125 -23.83 -4.57 18.68
CA ASN A 125 -25.13 -4.93 19.25
C ASN A 125 -25.29 -6.44 19.53
N ILE A 126 -24.33 -7.29 19.15
CA ILE A 126 -24.35 -8.71 19.52
C ILE A 126 -23.86 -8.84 20.98
N PRO A 127 -24.56 -9.62 21.84
CA PRO A 127 -24.04 -9.94 23.17
C PRO A 127 -22.62 -10.50 23.05
N LYS A 128 -21.66 -9.88 23.75
CA LYS A 128 -20.22 -10.18 23.66
C LYS A 128 -19.97 -11.68 23.82
N ILE A 129 -19.64 -12.36 22.72
CA ILE A 129 -18.81 -13.56 22.75
C ILE A 129 -17.39 -13.01 22.81
N THR A 130 -16.71 -13.22 23.93
CA THR A 130 -15.44 -12.56 24.24
C THR A 130 -14.42 -12.86 23.14
N PRO A 131 -13.90 -11.85 22.40
CA PRO A 131 -12.79 -12.09 21.50
C PRO A 131 -11.56 -12.38 22.35
N VAL A 132 -10.97 -13.56 22.20
CA VAL A 132 -9.68 -13.87 22.80
C VAL A 132 -8.64 -12.99 22.13
N LEU A 133 -8.28 -11.90 22.81
CA LEU A 133 -7.09 -11.13 22.45
C LEU A 133 -5.88 -12.01 22.72
N PRO A 134 -4.93 -12.17 21.78
CA PRO A 134 -3.67 -12.84 22.09
C PRO A 134 -2.97 -12.00 23.18
N THR A 135 -2.80 -12.60 24.35
CA THR A 135 -2.02 -12.02 25.44
C THR A 135 -0.63 -11.69 24.93
N LYS A 136 -0.20 -10.43 25.10
CA LYS A 136 1.20 -10.04 24.90
C LYS A 136 2.07 -10.85 25.88
N GLY A 137 2.72 -11.88 25.38
CA GLY A 137 3.63 -12.73 26.15
C GLY A 137 3.39 -14.20 25.84
N HIS A 138 4.23 -14.77 24.98
CA HIS A 138 4.27 -16.17 24.54
C HIS A 138 3.02 -16.64 23.77
N GLU A 139 3.17 -16.94 22.48
CA GLU A 139 2.12 -17.58 21.67
C GLU A 139 1.77 -18.94 22.31
N PRO A 140 0.53 -19.15 22.81
CA PRO A 140 0.09 -20.50 23.12
C PRO A 140 -0.10 -21.24 21.78
N PRO A 141 0.16 -22.57 21.73
CA PRO A 141 -0.09 -23.34 20.53
C PRO A 141 -1.54 -23.15 20.05
N LEU A 142 -1.72 -22.97 18.74
CA LEU A 142 -2.97 -22.63 18.05
C LEU A 142 -4.18 -23.48 18.51
N HIS A 143 -3.91 -24.73 18.91
CA HIS A 143 -4.86 -25.67 19.48
C HIS A 143 -5.50 -25.21 20.81
N ILE A 144 -4.78 -24.49 21.68
CA ILE A 144 -5.28 -24.02 22.99
C ILE A 144 -6.19 -22.80 22.84
N SER A 145 -5.85 -21.87 21.95
CA SER A 145 -6.75 -20.76 21.59
C SER A 145 -8.02 -21.30 20.93
N PHE A 146 -7.87 -22.34 20.10
CA PHE A 146 -8.99 -22.99 19.42
C PHE A 146 -9.91 -23.73 20.37
N THR A 147 -9.40 -24.57 21.29
CA THR A 147 -10.25 -25.27 22.28
C THR A 147 -11.02 -24.30 23.16
N LYS A 148 -10.41 -23.16 23.50
CA LYS A 148 -11.09 -22.10 24.23
C LYS A 148 -12.20 -21.45 23.39
N ILE A 149 -11.94 -21.11 22.13
CA ILE A 149 -12.95 -20.58 21.19
C ILE A 149 -14.09 -21.56 20.97
N THR A 150 -13.80 -22.86 20.76
CA THR A 150 -14.84 -23.89 20.60
C THR A 150 -15.64 -24.09 21.89
N SER A 151 -15.01 -24.02 23.06
CA SER A 151 -15.70 -24.13 24.35
C SER A 151 -16.65 -22.95 24.64
N GLU A 152 -16.24 -21.71 24.32
CA GLU A 152 -17.09 -20.52 24.46
C GLU A 152 -18.16 -20.46 23.37
N LEU A 153 -17.86 -20.89 22.14
CA LEU A 153 -18.87 -21.09 21.10
C LEU A 153 -19.88 -22.15 21.54
N HIS A 154 -19.49 -23.22 22.23
CA HIS A 154 -20.39 -24.28 22.63
C HIS A 154 -21.50 -23.79 23.59
N GLN A 155 -21.17 -22.86 24.50
CA GLN A 155 -22.10 -22.31 25.50
C GLN A 155 -23.07 -21.24 24.97
N ALA A 156 -22.84 -20.68 23.78
CA ALA A 156 -23.74 -19.69 23.17
C ALA A 156 -25.00 -20.34 22.55
N PRO A 157 -26.16 -19.66 22.53
CA PRO A 157 -27.32 -20.11 21.76
C PRO A 157 -26.96 -20.32 20.28
N GLU A 158 -27.43 -21.39 19.64
CA GLU A 158 -27.13 -21.69 18.21
C GLU A 158 -27.43 -20.51 17.28
N LYS A 159 -28.54 -19.80 17.52
CA LYS A 159 -28.93 -18.59 16.80
C LYS A 159 -27.88 -17.48 16.87
N ASN A 160 -27.09 -17.40 17.94
CA ASN A 160 -26.02 -16.42 18.08
C ASN A 160 -24.74 -16.85 17.33
N LYS A 161 -24.49 -18.15 17.19
CA LYS A 161 -23.32 -18.69 16.46
C LYS A 161 -23.46 -18.50 14.95
N SER A 162 -24.63 -18.85 14.40
CA SER A 162 -24.93 -18.64 12.98
C SER A 162 -24.93 -17.16 12.61
N LEU A 163 -25.48 -16.30 13.48
CA LEU A 163 -25.43 -14.85 13.32
C LEU A 163 -23.99 -14.32 13.31
N LEU A 164 -23.14 -14.81 14.22
CA LEU A 164 -21.73 -14.41 14.28
C LEU A 164 -20.97 -14.78 13.00
N LEU A 165 -21.13 -16.02 12.51
CA LEU A 165 -20.49 -16.49 11.29
C LEU A 165 -20.91 -15.66 10.08
N LYS A 166 -22.21 -15.39 9.95
CA LYS A 166 -22.73 -14.54 8.88
C LYS A 166 -22.10 -13.14 8.92
N MET A 167 -21.94 -12.57 10.10
CA MET A 167 -21.32 -11.25 10.25
C MET A 167 -19.82 -11.24 10.00
N LEU A 168 -19.11 -12.32 10.35
CA LEU A 168 -17.71 -12.52 9.97
C LEU A 168 -17.54 -12.61 8.45
N ALA A 169 -18.43 -13.36 7.78
CA ALA A 169 -18.46 -13.48 6.32
C ALA A 169 -18.72 -12.12 5.64
N GLU A 170 -19.70 -11.38 6.14
CA GLU A 170 -19.99 -10.02 5.67
C GLU A 170 -18.82 -9.07 5.95
N CYS A 171 -18.13 -9.19 7.08
CA CYS A 171 -16.96 -8.38 7.39
C CYS A 171 -15.82 -8.66 6.41
N HIS A 172 -15.51 -9.94 6.17
CA HIS A 172 -14.50 -10.37 5.20
C HIS A 172 -14.83 -9.87 3.79
N GLU A 173 -16.09 -9.94 3.36
CA GLU A 173 -16.53 -9.39 2.07
C GLU A 173 -16.26 -7.88 1.97
N SER A 174 -16.55 -7.14 3.04
CA SER A 174 -16.29 -5.70 3.11
C SER A 174 -14.78 -5.38 3.07
N LEU A 175 -13.95 -6.19 3.73
CA LEU A 175 -12.50 -6.08 3.66
C LEU A 175 -12.00 -6.34 2.24
N GLY A 176 -12.49 -7.38 1.56
CA GLY A 176 -12.16 -7.67 0.17
C GLY A 176 -12.51 -6.52 -0.78
N LYS A 177 -13.70 -5.94 -0.63
CA LYS A 177 -14.11 -4.72 -1.37
C LYS A 177 -13.20 -3.52 -1.05
N CYS A 178 -12.67 -3.43 0.17
CA CYS A 178 -11.67 -2.42 0.52
C CYS A 178 -10.36 -2.65 -0.23
N VAL A 179 -9.86 -3.88 -0.25
CA VAL A 179 -8.64 -4.23 -0.99
C VAL A 179 -8.81 -3.92 -2.48
N GLU A 180 -9.92 -4.34 -3.09
CA GLU A 180 -10.24 -4.06 -4.49
C GLU A 180 -10.29 -2.55 -4.78
N LEU A 181 -10.92 -1.78 -3.90
CA LEU A 181 -11.00 -0.34 -4.03
C LEU A 181 -9.62 0.33 -3.95
N VAL A 182 -8.80 -0.06 -2.98
CA VAL A 182 -7.43 0.47 -2.85
C VAL A 182 -6.62 0.06 -4.07
N SER A 183 -6.79 -1.17 -4.57
CA SER A 183 -6.14 -1.70 -5.78
C SER A 183 -6.48 -0.86 -7.02
N SER A 184 -7.77 -0.58 -7.23
CA SER A 184 -8.27 0.20 -8.36
C SER A 184 -7.86 1.68 -8.26
N SER A 185 -7.90 2.24 -7.05
CA SER A 185 -7.60 3.65 -6.82
C SER A 185 -6.10 3.94 -6.87
N TYR A 186 -5.27 3.09 -6.27
CA TYR A 186 -3.82 3.33 -6.06
C TYR A 186 -2.91 2.41 -6.89
N GLY A 187 -3.46 1.51 -7.70
CA GLY A 187 -2.68 0.56 -8.50
C GLY A 187 -1.62 1.25 -9.38
N MET A 188 -1.99 2.33 -10.08
CA MET A 188 -1.06 3.09 -10.93
C MET A 188 0.05 3.75 -10.10
N ALA A 189 -0.30 4.32 -8.94
CA ALA A 189 0.66 4.93 -8.04
C ALA A 189 1.68 3.89 -7.56
N VAL A 190 1.19 2.72 -7.15
CA VAL A 190 2.03 1.59 -6.72
C VAL A 190 2.94 1.12 -7.85
N LEU A 191 2.45 1.01 -9.09
CA LEU A 191 3.30 0.65 -10.24
C LEU A 191 4.44 1.63 -10.45
N PHE A 192 4.18 2.94 -10.42
CA PHE A 192 5.24 3.94 -10.55
C PHE A 192 6.24 3.88 -9.40
N ILE A 193 5.78 3.64 -8.17
CA ILE A 193 6.67 3.47 -7.01
C ILE A 193 7.54 2.21 -7.16
N LEU A 194 6.97 1.09 -7.61
CA LEU A 194 7.71 -0.16 -7.84
C LEU A 194 8.76 0.00 -8.95
N LEU A 195 8.37 0.57 -10.09
CA LEU A 195 9.28 0.84 -11.21
C LEU A 195 10.40 1.81 -10.79
N SER A 196 10.04 2.88 -10.09
CA SER A 196 10.99 3.82 -9.51
C SER A 196 12.02 3.12 -8.63
N CYS A 197 11.54 2.33 -7.66
CA CYS A 197 12.39 1.63 -6.71
C CYS A 197 13.34 0.68 -7.43
N PHE A 198 12.82 -0.07 -8.40
CA PHE A 198 13.60 -0.96 -9.24
C PHE A 198 14.75 -0.22 -9.95
N LEU A 199 14.45 0.88 -10.67
CA LEU A 199 15.47 1.63 -11.39
C LEU A 199 16.54 2.25 -10.46
N HIS A 200 16.14 2.76 -9.28
CA HIS A 200 17.10 3.28 -8.30
C HIS A 200 17.98 2.18 -7.70
N LEU A 201 17.42 1.01 -7.40
CA LEU A 201 18.19 -0.13 -6.90
C LEU A 201 19.20 -0.63 -7.94
N VAL A 202 18.82 -0.69 -9.22
CA VAL A 202 19.76 -1.02 -10.31
C VAL A 202 20.90 0.01 -10.37
N ALA A 203 20.57 1.30 -10.40
CA ALA A 203 21.56 2.37 -10.53
C ALA A 203 22.53 2.41 -9.33
N THR A 204 22.02 2.41 -8.10
CA THR A 204 22.84 2.47 -6.87
C THR A 204 23.68 1.22 -6.67
N SER A 205 23.14 0.03 -6.97
CA SER A 205 23.90 -1.22 -6.91
C SER A 205 25.03 -1.25 -7.95
N TYR A 206 24.82 -0.67 -9.13
CA TYR A 206 25.88 -0.51 -10.13
C TYR A 206 27.01 0.39 -9.63
N PHE A 207 26.71 1.56 -9.06
CA PHE A 207 27.76 2.44 -8.50
C PHE A 207 28.51 1.81 -7.33
N LEU A 208 27.80 1.09 -6.46
CA LEU A 208 28.44 0.35 -5.38
C LEU A 208 29.41 -0.71 -5.92
N PHE A 209 29.01 -1.43 -6.97
CA PHE A 209 29.85 -2.43 -7.60
C PHE A 209 31.10 -1.83 -8.27
N MET A 210 30.96 -0.72 -8.98
CA MET A 210 32.10 -0.02 -9.59
C MET A 210 33.10 0.47 -8.54
N GLU A 211 32.62 1.08 -7.45
CA GLU A 211 33.47 1.52 -6.34
C GLU A 211 34.23 0.35 -5.70
N PHE A 212 33.57 -0.82 -5.58
CA PHE A 212 34.18 -2.04 -5.07
C PHE A 212 35.31 -2.55 -5.98
N LEU A 213 35.14 -2.46 -7.30
CA LEU A 213 36.18 -2.83 -8.26
C LEU A 213 37.37 -1.85 -8.23
N GLU A 214 37.11 -0.56 -8.10
CA GLU A 214 38.13 0.49 -8.11
C GLU A 214 38.90 0.61 -6.78
N LYS A 215 38.51 -0.16 -5.74
CA LYS A 215 39.09 -0.12 -4.36
C LYS A 215 39.15 1.30 -3.79
N ASN A 216 38.17 2.12 -4.13
CA ASN A 216 38.17 3.53 -3.82
C ASN A 216 37.52 3.81 -2.44
N SER A 217 37.62 5.05 -1.95
CA SER A 217 37.39 5.43 -0.55
C SER A 217 36.00 5.05 0.03
N GLY A 218 35.97 4.63 1.30
CA GLY A 218 34.75 4.11 1.96
C GLY A 218 33.56 5.08 2.09
N GLY A 219 33.75 6.40 1.93
CA GLY A 219 32.68 7.39 2.10
C GLY A 219 31.59 7.31 1.02
N PHE A 220 31.98 7.16 -0.25
CA PHE A 220 31.03 7.02 -1.35
C PHE A 220 30.32 5.65 -1.31
N SER A 221 31.06 4.59 -1.03
CA SER A 221 30.51 3.24 -0.82
C SER A 221 29.46 3.21 0.29
N TRP A 222 29.73 3.84 1.44
CA TRP A 222 28.77 3.96 2.54
C TRP A 222 27.49 4.69 2.13
N LEU A 223 27.63 5.78 1.37
CA LEU A 223 26.48 6.51 0.84
C LEU A 223 25.62 5.61 -0.06
N GLN A 224 26.22 4.80 -0.93
CA GLN A 224 25.48 3.85 -1.78
C GLN A 224 24.75 2.78 -0.95
N VAL A 225 25.38 2.22 0.08
CA VAL A 225 24.74 1.25 0.98
C VAL A 225 23.54 1.86 1.71
N MET A 226 23.67 3.10 2.18
CA MET A 226 22.56 3.84 2.78
C MET A 226 21.40 4.04 1.79
N TRP A 227 21.68 4.43 0.55
CA TRP A 227 20.65 4.57 -0.50
C TRP A 227 19.98 3.25 -0.84
N ILE A 228 20.75 2.17 -1.01
CA ILE A 228 20.20 0.83 -1.25
C ILE A 228 19.25 0.45 -0.11
N THR A 229 19.68 0.62 1.14
CA THR A 229 18.84 0.33 2.32
C THR A 229 17.56 1.17 2.31
N PHE A 230 17.66 2.46 1.98
CA PHE A 230 16.50 3.34 1.85
C PHE A 230 15.53 2.87 0.75
N HIS A 231 16.02 2.56 -0.45
CA HIS A 231 15.16 2.10 -1.55
C HIS A 231 14.56 0.72 -1.26
N THR A 232 15.32 -0.20 -0.67
CA THR A 232 14.81 -1.51 -0.23
C THR A 232 13.74 -1.36 0.85
N SER A 233 13.92 -0.49 1.84
CA SER A 233 12.89 -0.25 2.86
C SER A 233 11.61 0.33 2.26
N ARG A 234 11.71 1.23 1.28
CA ARG A 234 10.55 1.74 0.51
C ARG A 234 9.82 0.62 -0.22
N LEU A 235 10.53 -0.33 -0.82
CA LEU A 235 9.93 -1.50 -1.46
C LEU A 235 9.16 -2.36 -0.45
N LEU A 236 9.77 -2.64 0.71
CA LEU A 236 9.16 -3.42 1.78
C LEU A 236 7.93 -2.74 2.37
N LEU A 237 7.93 -1.41 2.51
CA LEU A 237 6.76 -0.65 2.99
C LEU A 237 5.54 -0.81 2.09
N VAL A 238 5.73 -1.05 0.79
CA VAL A 238 4.64 -1.31 -0.16
C VAL A 238 4.26 -2.80 -0.17
N VAL A 239 5.26 -3.69 -0.22
CA VAL A 239 5.04 -5.13 -0.41
C VAL A 239 4.50 -5.81 0.85
N GLU A 240 5.01 -5.45 2.04
CA GLU A 240 4.71 -6.17 3.28
C GLU A 240 3.24 -6.06 3.71
N PRO A 241 2.58 -4.89 3.68
CA PRO A 241 1.16 -4.80 3.99
C PRO A 241 0.30 -5.64 3.05
N CYS A 242 0.59 -5.61 1.74
CA CYS A 242 -0.12 -6.39 0.73
C CYS A 242 0.06 -7.90 0.95
N HIS A 243 1.29 -8.33 1.25
CA HIS A 243 1.57 -9.72 1.57
C HIS A 243 0.85 -10.17 2.83
N ARG A 244 0.87 -9.37 3.91
CA ARG A 244 0.19 -9.69 5.16
C ARG A 244 -1.32 -9.84 4.98
N ILE A 245 -1.96 -8.96 4.19
CA ILE A 245 -3.39 -9.08 3.85
C ILE A 245 -3.67 -10.43 3.17
N SER A 246 -2.90 -10.77 2.13
CA SER A 246 -3.08 -12.03 1.42
C SER A 246 -2.81 -13.26 2.30
N ALA A 247 -1.81 -13.18 3.19
CA ALA A 247 -1.48 -14.25 4.12
C ALA A 247 -2.59 -14.44 5.16
N GLU A 248 -3.14 -13.36 5.70
CA GLU A 248 -4.21 -13.42 6.69
C GLU A 248 -5.54 -13.91 6.09
N SER A 249 -5.86 -13.48 4.86
CA SER A 249 -6.99 -14.02 4.09
C SER A 249 -6.85 -15.54 3.90
N SER A 250 -5.64 -16.01 3.57
CA SER A 250 -5.35 -17.45 3.45
C SER A 250 -5.45 -18.20 4.79
N LYS A 251 -5.05 -17.60 5.91
CA LYS A 251 -5.25 -18.21 7.24
C LYS A 251 -6.72 -18.32 7.59
N THR A 252 -7.55 -17.34 7.21
CA THR A 252 -8.99 -17.34 7.48
C THR A 252 -9.66 -18.55 6.80
N ILE A 253 -9.25 -18.86 5.57
CA ILE A 253 -9.66 -20.07 4.84
C ILE A 253 -9.35 -21.33 5.67
N HIS A 254 -8.11 -21.48 6.15
CA HIS A 254 -7.74 -22.63 6.99
C HIS A 254 -8.58 -22.74 8.27
N ILE A 255 -8.83 -21.61 8.96
CA ILE A 255 -9.65 -21.60 10.17
C ILE A 255 -11.08 -22.07 9.87
N ILE A 256 -11.67 -21.63 8.76
CA ILE A 256 -13.04 -22.01 8.37
C ILE A 256 -13.14 -23.48 8.01
N CYS A 257 -12.15 -24.04 7.29
CA CYS A 257 -12.06 -25.49 7.08
C CYS A 257 -12.02 -26.28 8.38
N GLU A 258 -11.22 -25.84 9.36
CA GLU A 258 -11.12 -26.54 10.64
C GLU A 258 -12.42 -26.42 11.46
N ILE A 259 -13.10 -25.26 11.40
CA ILE A 259 -14.43 -25.09 11.99
C ILE A 259 -15.45 -26.02 11.33
N GLU A 260 -15.47 -26.10 9.99
CA GLU A 260 -16.36 -26.99 9.23
C GLU A 260 -16.24 -28.44 9.70
N ARG A 261 -15.01 -28.92 9.90
CA ARG A 261 -14.72 -30.28 10.37
C ARG A 261 -15.20 -30.56 11.80
N GLY A 262 -15.34 -29.53 12.64
CA GLY A 262 -15.76 -29.65 14.03
C GLY A 262 -17.26 -29.54 14.26
N ILE A 263 -18.03 -29.10 13.25
CA ILE A 263 -19.46 -28.84 13.38
C ILE A 263 -20.27 -30.10 13.09
N HIS A 264 -21.22 -30.39 13.98
CA HIS A 264 -22.17 -31.49 13.82
C HIS A 264 -23.62 -31.01 13.60
N ASP A 265 -23.89 -29.71 13.80
CA ASP A 265 -25.19 -29.07 13.56
C ASP A 265 -25.31 -28.66 12.08
N SER A 266 -26.40 -29.10 11.44
CA SER A 266 -26.71 -28.82 10.03
C SER A 266 -26.87 -27.33 9.71
N ILE A 267 -27.43 -26.53 10.63
CA ILE A 267 -27.67 -25.09 10.38
C ILE A 267 -26.35 -24.35 10.39
N LEU A 268 -25.48 -24.66 11.35
CA LEU A 268 -24.17 -24.06 11.46
C LEU A 268 -23.23 -24.49 10.32
N ALA A 269 -23.32 -25.76 9.90
CA ALA A 269 -22.56 -26.29 8.76
C ALA A 269 -22.92 -25.57 7.45
N GLU A 270 -24.20 -25.24 7.23
CA GLU A 270 -24.64 -24.50 6.05
C GLU A 270 -24.03 -23.09 6.00
N GLU A 271 -24.01 -22.36 7.12
CA GLU A 271 -23.43 -21.01 7.20
C GLU A 271 -21.90 -21.02 7.04
N VAL A 272 -21.21 -22.03 7.60
CA VAL A 272 -19.77 -22.20 7.40
C VAL A 272 -19.45 -22.51 5.94
N ASN A 273 -20.22 -23.38 5.28
CA ASN A 273 -20.01 -23.70 3.87
C ASN A 273 -20.24 -22.48 2.96
N LYS A 274 -21.26 -21.65 3.25
CA LYS A 274 -21.45 -20.37 2.54
C LYS A 274 -20.24 -19.44 2.69
N PHE A 275 -19.71 -19.31 3.91
CA PHE A 275 -18.54 -18.48 4.15
C PHE A 275 -17.29 -19.04 3.45
N TRP A 276 -17.07 -20.34 3.54
CA TRP A 276 -16.00 -21.04 2.82
C TRP A 276 -16.04 -20.78 1.31
N GLN A 277 -17.21 -20.97 0.69
CA GLN A 277 -17.42 -20.73 -0.73
C GLN A 277 -17.11 -19.29 -1.13
N GLN A 278 -17.51 -18.32 -0.31
CA GLN A 278 -17.20 -16.91 -0.55
C GLN A 278 -15.68 -16.66 -0.66
N GLN A 279 -14.88 -17.29 0.20
CA GLN A 279 -13.43 -17.10 0.20
C GLN A 279 -12.71 -17.80 -0.96
N LEU A 280 -13.28 -18.89 -1.49
CA LEU A 280 -12.75 -19.53 -2.70
C LEU A 280 -12.88 -18.62 -3.93
N VAL A 281 -13.97 -17.85 -3.99
CA VAL A 281 -14.26 -16.90 -5.08
C VAL A 281 -13.48 -15.60 -4.90
N PHE A 282 -13.45 -15.05 -3.69
CA PHE A 282 -12.76 -13.79 -3.38
C PHE A 282 -11.43 -14.04 -2.68
N LYS A 283 -10.35 -14.06 -3.47
CA LYS A 283 -8.99 -14.03 -2.93
C LYS A 283 -8.57 -12.57 -2.73
N ASP A 284 -8.48 -12.14 -1.48
CA ASP A 284 -8.09 -10.77 -1.12
C ASP A 284 -6.61 -10.53 -1.43
N ARG A 285 -6.32 -10.25 -2.69
CA ARG A 285 -4.98 -9.98 -3.20
C ARG A 285 -4.94 -8.60 -3.82
N PHE A 286 -3.98 -7.81 -3.35
CA PHE A 286 -3.72 -6.51 -3.94
C PHE A 286 -3.05 -6.71 -5.31
N SER A 287 -3.64 -6.14 -6.36
CA SER A 287 -3.13 -6.18 -7.72
C SER A 287 -3.01 -4.78 -8.31
N ALA A 288 -1.78 -4.37 -8.60
CA ALA A 288 -1.51 -3.06 -9.16
C ALA A 288 -1.98 -3.04 -10.63
N CYS A 289 -3.13 -2.40 -10.88
CA CYS A 289 -3.79 -2.29 -12.19
C CYS A 289 -4.07 -3.62 -12.91
N GLY A 290 -4.15 -4.73 -12.18
CA GLY A 290 -4.28 -6.06 -12.79
C GLY A 290 -3.00 -6.60 -13.42
N LEU A 291 -1.91 -5.82 -13.45
CA LEU A 291 -0.65 -6.19 -14.09
C LEU A 291 0.28 -6.99 -13.16
N VAL A 292 0.35 -6.58 -11.89
CA VAL A 292 1.30 -7.12 -10.91
C VAL A 292 0.59 -7.41 -9.60
N ILE A 293 0.67 -8.65 -9.13
CA ILE A 293 0.28 -9.02 -7.77
C ILE A 293 1.39 -8.57 -6.82
N VAL A 294 1.03 -7.81 -5.79
CA VAL A 294 1.99 -7.26 -4.84
C VAL A 294 2.09 -8.19 -3.63
N ASP A 295 3.09 -9.06 -3.63
CA ASP A 295 3.44 -9.95 -2.52
C ASP A 295 4.96 -10.17 -2.43
N ARG A 296 5.43 -11.00 -1.50
CA ARG A 296 6.87 -11.27 -1.35
C ARG A 296 7.50 -11.99 -2.55
N SER A 297 6.73 -12.62 -3.44
CA SER A 297 7.28 -13.20 -4.67
C SER A 297 7.76 -12.10 -5.63
N LEU A 298 7.08 -10.95 -5.64
CA LEU A 298 7.50 -9.76 -6.38
C LEU A 298 8.89 -9.27 -5.95
N LEU A 299 9.19 -9.32 -4.65
CA LEU A 299 10.50 -8.93 -4.12
C LEU A 299 11.62 -9.81 -4.71
N THR A 300 11.38 -11.12 -4.78
CA THR A 300 12.32 -12.08 -5.37
C THR A 300 12.53 -11.80 -6.85
N SER A 301 11.43 -11.54 -7.59
CA SER A 301 11.47 -11.15 -9.00
C SER A 301 12.30 -9.87 -9.21
N ILE A 302 12.06 -8.82 -8.43
CA ILE A 302 12.79 -7.56 -8.48
C ILE A 302 14.29 -7.77 -8.22
N PHE A 303 14.67 -8.50 -7.17
CA PHE A 303 16.09 -8.76 -6.88
C PHE A 303 16.77 -9.60 -7.96
N SER A 304 16.08 -10.59 -8.53
CA SER A 304 16.60 -11.38 -9.65
C SER A 304 16.80 -10.54 -10.91
N ALA A 305 15.88 -9.61 -11.19
CA ALA A 305 15.99 -8.68 -12.29
C ALA A 305 17.16 -7.71 -12.06
N ILE A 306 17.31 -7.15 -10.86
CA ILE A 306 18.45 -6.28 -10.51
C ILE A 306 19.77 -7.00 -10.80
N ALA A 307 19.95 -8.23 -10.31
CA ALA A 307 21.17 -9.00 -10.56
C ALA A 307 21.42 -9.20 -12.07
N THR A 308 20.38 -9.53 -12.84
CA THR A 308 20.47 -9.70 -14.30
C THR A 308 20.88 -8.42 -15.01
N TYR A 309 20.26 -7.28 -14.68
CA TYR A 309 20.60 -6.00 -15.27
C TYR A 309 22.00 -5.53 -14.89
N LEU A 310 22.46 -5.79 -13.66
CA LEU A 310 23.84 -5.49 -13.27
C LEU A 310 24.84 -6.23 -14.15
N VAL A 311 24.65 -7.54 -14.34
CA VAL A 311 25.52 -8.34 -15.23
C VAL A 311 25.55 -7.76 -16.63
N ILE A 312 24.39 -7.43 -17.19
CA ILE A 312 24.27 -6.85 -18.53
C ILE A 312 25.03 -5.51 -18.62
N ILE A 313 24.77 -4.58 -17.71
CA ILE A 313 25.38 -3.25 -17.70
C ILE A 313 26.92 -3.36 -17.59
N ILE A 314 27.41 -4.22 -16.69
CA ILE A 314 28.85 -4.43 -16.49
C ILE A 314 29.49 -5.01 -17.75
N GLN A 315 28.85 -5.99 -18.39
CA GLN A 315 29.36 -6.59 -19.63
C GLN A 315 29.48 -5.56 -20.75
N PHE A 316 28.47 -4.72 -20.94
CA PHE A 316 28.52 -3.64 -21.93
C PHE A 316 29.62 -2.62 -21.62
N GLN A 317 29.74 -2.19 -20.36
CA GLN A 317 30.75 -1.22 -19.95
C GLN A 317 32.19 -1.73 -20.17
N LYS A 318 32.42 -3.04 -20.01
CA LYS A 318 33.71 -3.67 -20.31
C LYS A 318 33.97 -3.89 -21.80
N SER A 319 32.92 -4.00 -22.63
CA SER A 319 33.05 -4.15 -24.08
C SER A 319 33.32 -2.82 -24.80
N ASP A 320 32.88 -1.71 -24.22
CA ASP A 320 33.02 -0.36 -24.79
C ASP A 320 34.26 0.41 -24.26
N GLY A 321 35.03 -0.19 -23.34
CA GLY A 321 36.27 0.35 -22.78
C GLY A 321 37.48 -0.46 -23.17
#